data_AF-A0AAN8SDS9-F1
#
_entry.id   AF-A0AAN8SDS9-F1
#
_cell.length_a   1.000
_cell.length_b   1.000
_cell.length_c   1.000
_cell.angle_alpha   90.00
_cell.angle_beta   90.00
_cell.angle_gamma   90.00
#
_symmetry.space_group_name_H-M   'P 1'
#
loop_
_entity.id
_entity.type
_entity.pdbx_description
1 polymer ?
#
loop_
_entity_poly.entity_id
_entity_poly.type
_entity_poly.pdbx_seq_one_letter_code
_entity_poly.pdbx_strand_id
1 'polypeptide(L)'
;MDEIQEKFLNIMREFKTQNERKIFLKWIHSNWDLDNLEDEENDCQSPRSVLNAIAEDIRPMVPFNSILASENINVPVCGPNSDCKANTTVHVDEFLYDDHYLNDLIDKELFSRHYCANCFSKNIKLLTFISHSMSSERIHFIFRCLLPPITSGSILDIGSRLGPVLYGAYMYTTCPNIIGVEINSEFCDIQAKILKKYKFDDRIKVICNNVCNELELVSTADIIVLNNVFEFFTDYETAITSWHLLAQNIKPGCILVTTPHLEDTFEHFKVEFNWREWVEVLKPHQLSSDIDKEDLENNLKNVRHYKVIKRFNEIK
;
A
#
# COMPACT_ATOMS: atom_id res chain seq x y z
N MET A 1 -8.55 -28.87 -25.12
CA MET A 1 -7.85 -27.57 -25.28
C MET A 1 -7.08 -27.52 -26.58
N ASP A 2 -6.24 -28.51 -26.88
CA ASP A 2 -5.37 -28.53 -28.06
C ASP A 2 -6.12 -28.36 -29.40
N GLU A 3 -7.28 -29.00 -29.56
CA GLU A 3 -8.10 -28.85 -30.78
C GLU A 3 -8.64 -27.42 -30.97
N ILE A 4 -8.99 -26.75 -29.87
CA ILE A 4 -9.51 -25.37 -29.88
C ILE A 4 -8.38 -24.38 -30.14
N GLN A 5 -7.21 -24.60 -29.52
CA GLN A 5 -6.02 -23.81 -29.78
C GLN A 5 -5.59 -23.91 -31.24
N GLU A 6 -5.62 -25.10 -31.83
CA GLU A 6 -5.25 -25.27 -33.24
C GLU A 6 -6.28 -24.60 -34.18
N LYS A 7 -7.57 -24.64 -33.84
CA LYS A 7 -8.62 -23.88 -34.57
C LYS A 7 -8.38 -22.37 -34.48
N PHE A 8 -8.04 -21.85 -33.32
CA PHE A 8 -7.71 -20.44 -33.13
C PHE A 8 -6.45 -20.04 -33.91
N LEU A 9 -5.39 -20.87 -33.86
CA LEU A 9 -4.18 -20.64 -34.64
C LEU A 9 -4.46 -20.65 -36.14
N ASN A 10 -5.37 -21.49 -36.62
CA ASN A 10 -5.79 -21.47 -38.02
C ASN A 10 -6.47 -20.16 -38.42
N ILE A 11 -7.37 -19.63 -37.58
CA ILE A 11 -7.96 -18.29 -37.78
C ILE A 11 -6.86 -17.22 -37.81
N MET A 12 -5.89 -17.28 -36.89
CA MET A 12 -4.77 -16.32 -36.84
C MET A 12 -3.84 -16.40 -38.07
N ARG A 13 -3.76 -17.56 -38.71
CA ARG A 13 -2.99 -17.80 -39.95
C ARG A 13 -3.69 -17.23 -41.20
N GLU A 14 -5.00 -17.01 -41.17
CA GLU A 14 -5.74 -16.38 -42.29
C GLU A 14 -5.37 -14.91 -42.50
N PHE A 15 -4.92 -14.23 -41.44
CA PHE A 15 -4.43 -12.85 -41.54
C PHE A 15 -3.04 -12.79 -42.16
N LYS A 16 -2.91 -11.99 -43.22
CA LYS A 16 -1.71 -11.89 -44.06
C LYS A 16 -0.63 -11.01 -43.43
N THR A 17 -1.02 -10.07 -42.58
CA THR A 17 -0.11 -9.10 -41.97
C THR A 17 -0.20 -9.11 -40.44
N GLN A 18 0.88 -8.67 -39.80
CA GLN A 18 0.93 -8.51 -38.35
C GLN A 18 -0.06 -7.43 -37.85
N ASN A 19 -0.38 -6.43 -38.68
CA ASN A 19 -1.31 -5.37 -38.32
C ASN A 19 -2.76 -5.88 -38.27
N GLU A 20 -3.16 -6.72 -39.23
CA GLU A 20 -4.50 -7.36 -39.23
C GLU A 20 -4.69 -8.24 -37.99
N ARG A 21 -3.67 -9.02 -37.60
CA ARG A 21 -3.69 -9.82 -36.36
C ARG A 21 -3.88 -8.94 -35.13
N LYS A 22 -3.18 -7.81 -35.05
CA LYS A 22 -3.32 -6.85 -33.93
C LYS A 22 -4.73 -6.24 -33.87
N ILE A 23 -5.29 -5.87 -35.02
CA ILE A 23 -6.66 -5.32 -35.10
C ILE A 23 -7.67 -6.37 -34.66
N PHE A 24 -7.51 -7.61 -35.10
CA PHE A 24 -8.40 -8.71 -34.73
C PHE A 24 -8.34 -9.05 -33.24
N LEU A 25 -7.13 -9.12 -32.66
CA LEU A 25 -6.98 -9.34 -31.21
C LEU A 25 -7.57 -8.20 -30.39
N LYS A 26 -7.41 -6.94 -30.83
CA LYS A 26 -8.11 -5.80 -30.22
C LYS A 26 -9.63 -5.92 -30.34
N TRP A 27 -10.14 -6.35 -31.49
CA TRP A 27 -11.56 -6.57 -31.68
C TRP A 27 -12.09 -7.65 -30.74
N ILE A 28 -11.39 -8.77 -30.56
CA ILE A 28 -11.75 -9.80 -29.56
C ILE A 28 -11.80 -9.15 -28.18
N HIS A 29 -10.75 -8.45 -27.76
CA HIS A 29 -10.69 -7.79 -26.45
C HIS A 29 -11.77 -6.74 -26.22
N SER A 30 -12.22 -6.04 -27.27
CA SER A 30 -13.28 -5.03 -27.14
C SER A 30 -14.70 -5.61 -27.21
N ASN A 31 -14.88 -6.84 -27.69
CA ASN A 31 -16.20 -7.45 -27.89
C ASN A 31 -16.45 -8.61 -26.92
N TRP A 32 -15.39 -9.17 -26.36
CA TRP A 32 -15.41 -10.12 -25.28
C TRP A 32 -14.81 -9.39 -24.10
N ASP A 33 -15.58 -9.30 -23.03
CA ASP A 33 -15.16 -8.70 -21.77
C ASP A 33 -14.14 -9.61 -21.10
N LEU A 34 -12.93 -9.70 -21.69
CA LEU A 34 -11.85 -10.56 -21.24
C LEU A 34 -11.38 -10.19 -19.84
N ASP A 35 -11.62 -8.94 -19.43
CA ASP A 35 -11.30 -8.40 -18.13
C ASP A 35 -12.33 -8.85 -17.06
N ASN A 36 -13.61 -9.03 -17.44
CA ASN A 36 -14.64 -9.66 -16.61
C ASN A 36 -14.98 -11.09 -17.05
N LEU A 37 -14.06 -11.80 -17.73
CA LEU A 37 -14.08 -13.27 -17.75
C LEU A 37 -13.58 -13.77 -16.39
N GLU A 38 -14.24 -13.32 -15.33
CA GLU A 38 -14.12 -13.90 -14.01
C GLU A 38 -14.77 -15.27 -14.11
N ASP A 39 -13.96 -16.33 -14.00
CA ASP A 39 -14.48 -17.65 -13.70
C ASP A 39 -15.24 -17.53 -12.36
N GLU A 40 -16.59 -17.46 -12.40
CA GLU A 40 -17.45 -17.48 -11.20
C GLU A 40 -17.12 -18.66 -10.26
N GLU A 41 -16.39 -19.69 -10.74
CA GLU A 41 -15.97 -20.86 -9.98
C GLU A 41 -14.52 -20.81 -9.43
N ASN A 42 -13.65 -19.85 -9.81
CA ASN A 42 -12.23 -19.80 -9.40
C ASN A 42 -11.79 -18.54 -8.61
N ASP A 43 -12.70 -17.62 -8.30
CA ASP A 43 -12.40 -16.37 -7.60
C ASP A 43 -11.80 -16.54 -6.18
N CYS A 44 -11.90 -17.72 -5.57
CA CYS A 44 -11.35 -17.98 -4.23
C CYS A 44 -9.81 -17.89 -4.10
N GLN A 45 -9.07 -17.73 -5.21
CA GLN A 45 -7.60 -17.70 -5.24
C GLN A 45 -7.01 -16.39 -5.79
N SER A 46 -7.84 -15.40 -6.18
CA SER A 46 -7.30 -14.13 -6.67
C SER A 46 -6.52 -13.40 -5.56
N PRO A 47 -5.45 -12.63 -5.87
CA PRO A 47 -4.76 -11.81 -4.89
C PRO A 47 -5.70 -10.95 -4.04
N ARG A 48 -6.73 -10.35 -4.67
CA ARG A 48 -7.70 -9.49 -3.99
C ARG A 48 -8.59 -10.29 -3.05
N SER A 49 -9.08 -11.45 -3.48
CA SER A 49 -9.92 -12.33 -2.68
C SER A 49 -9.17 -12.89 -1.46
N VAL A 50 -7.88 -13.22 -1.61
CA VAL A 50 -7.02 -13.63 -0.49
C VAL A 50 -6.78 -12.47 0.49
N LEU A 51 -6.46 -11.27 -0.02
CA LEU A 51 -6.28 -10.08 0.84
C LEU A 51 -7.56 -9.72 1.61
N ASN A 52 -8.72 -9.81 0.96
CA ASN A 52 -10.02 -9.60 1.60
C ASN A 52 -10.28 -10.65 2.69
N ALA A 53 -9.98 -11.93 2.44
CA ALA A 53 -10.10 -12.97 3.45
C ALA A 53 -9.17 -12.73 4.65
N ILE A 54 -7.95 -12.23 4.43
CA ILE A 54 -7.05 -11.83 5.51
C ILE A 54 -7.64 -10.66 6.32
N ALA A 55 -8.21 -9.65 5.65
CA ALA A 55 -8.88 -8.55 6.33
C ALA A 55 -10.04 -9.04 7.22
N GLU A 56 -10.89 -9.95 6.71
CA GLU A 56 -11.95 -10.59 7.49
C GLU A 56 -11.43 -11.29 8.75
N ASP A 57 -10.30 -11.99 8.63
CA ASP A 57 -9.67 -12.69 9.75
C ASP A 57 -9.10 -11.74 10.81
N ILE A 58 -8.54 -10.61 10.39
CA ILE A 58 -7.91 -9.64 11.29
C ILE A 58 -8.95 -8.81 12.05
N ARG A 59 -10.07 -8.43 11.42
CA ARG A 59 -11.12 -7.60 12.05
C ARG A 59 -11.55 -8.04 13.46
N PRO A 60 -11.84 -9.32 13.75
CA PRO A 60 -12.21 -9.74 15.10
C PRO A 60 -11.04 -9.72 16.11
N MET A 61 -9.79 -9.53 15.66
CA MET A 61 -8.60 -9.47 16.51
C MET A 61 -8.27 -8.06 16.99
N VAL A 62 -8.90 -7.03 16.43
CA VAL A 62 -8.62 -5.62 16.69
C VAL A 62 -9.91 -4.84 16.99
N PRO A 63 -9.85 -3.69 17.68
CA PRO A 63 -11.01 -2.81 17.79
C PRO A 63 -11.38 -2.24 16.41
N PHE A 64 -12.62 -1.76 16.26
CA PHE A 64 -13.12 -1.23 14.98
C PHE A 64 -12.27 -0.09 14.42
N ASN A 65 -11.79 0.82 15.28
CA ASN A 65 -10.90 1.90 14.87
C ASN A 65 -9.46 1.43 14.57
N SER A 66 -9.20 0.15 14.78
CA SER A 66 -7.90 -0.51 14.61
C SER A 66 -6.77 0.11 15.41
N ILE A 67 -7.08 0.85 16.47
CA ILE A 67 -6.08 1.39 17.40
C ILE A 67 -6.06 0.50 18.65
N LEU A 68 -5.00 -0.28 18.81
CA LEU A 68 -4.75 -1.10 20.00
C LEU A 68 -4.48 -0.22 21.21
N ALA A 69 -4.83 -0.71 22.39
CA ALA A 69 -4.55 -0.01 23.65
C ALA A 69 -3.04 0.13 23.94
N SER A 70 -2.20 -0.69 23.31
CA SER A 70 -0.74 -0.63 23.38
C SER A 70 -0.10 0.28 22.34
N GLU A 71 -0.87 0.85 21.41
CA GLU A 71 -0.37 1.87 20.49
C GLU A 71 -0.29 3.23 21.17
N ASN A 72 0.84 3.91 20.98
CA ASN A 72 1.01 5.30 21.39
C ASN A 72 0.72 6.22 20.21
N ILE A 73 -0.56 6.57 20.03
CA ILE A 73 -0.98 7.53 18.98
C ILE A 73 -0.76 8.96 19.48
N ASN A 74 0.12 9.69 18.81
CA ASN A 74 0.41 11.10 19.01
C ASN A 74 -0.24 11.92 17.89
N VAL A 75 -1.27 12.70 18.19
CA VAL A 75 -1.88 13.57 17.18
C VAL A 75 -0.83 14.57 16.67
N PRO A 76 -0.60 14.67 15.35
CA PRO A 76 0.37 15.60 14.77
C PRO A 76 0.09 17.04 15.22
N VAL A 77 1.13 17.79 15.55
CA VAL A 77 1.01 19.22 15.94
C VAL A 77 1.19 20.18 14.78
N CYS A 78 1.60 19.68 13.62
CA CYS A 78 1.76 20.42 12.37
C CYS A 78 1.33 19.56 11.16
N GLY A 79 1.34 20.12 9.95
CA GLY A 79 0.92 19.39 8.75
C GLY A 79 -0.60 19.28 8.55
N PRO A 80 -1.03 18.55 7.51
CA PRO A 80 -2.44 18.47 7.09
C PRO A 80 -3.35 17.84 8.15
N ASN A 81 -2.78 17.03 9.05
CA ASN A 81 -3.51 16.32 10.10
C ASN A 81 -3.49 17.04 11.47
N SER A 82 -2.93 18.25 11.54
CA SER A 82 -2.80 19.00 12.82
C SER A 82 -4.10 19.51 13.43
N ASP A 83 -5.18 19.50 12.65
CA ASP A 83 -6.51 19.88 13.10
C ASP A 83 -7.37 18.69 13.56
N CYS A 84 -6.81 17.47 13.57
CA CYS A 84 -7.48 16.27 14.07
C CYS A 84 -7.87 16.44 15.55
N LYS A 85 -9.13 16.10 15.87
CA LYS A 85 -9.67 16.18 17.23
C LYS A 85 -10.37 14.89 17.58
N ALA A 86 -10.18 14.41 18.81
CA ALA A 86 -10.73 13.14 19.28
C ALA A 86 -12.27 13.00 19.11
N ASN A 87 -13.02 14.11 19.10
CA ASN A 87 -14.47 14.11 18.96
C ASN A 87 -14.98 14.28 17.51
N THR A 88 -14.11 14.60 16.56
CA THR A 88 -14.50 14.82 15.15
C THR A 88 -13.63 14.02 14.17
N THR A 89 -12.62 13.32 14.65
CA THR A 89 -11.76 12.42 13.88
C THR A 89 -12.13 10.98 14.19
N VAL A 90 -12.35 10.18 13.16
CA VAL A 90 -12.55 8.73 13.24
C VAL A 90 -11.39 8.05 12.55
N HIS A 91 -10.78 7.10 13.25
CA HIS A 91 -9.78 6.23 12.67
C HIS A 91 -10.46 5.01 12.07
N VAL A 92 -10.18 4.75 10.80
CA VAL A 92 -10.69 3.61 10.06
C VAL A 92 -9.53 3.04 9.26
N ASP A 93 -9.26 1.76 9.46
CA ASP A 93 -8.19 1.07 8.75
C ASP A 93 -8.63 0.71 7.33
N GLU A 94 -8.04 1.35 6.33
CA GLU A 94 -8.37 1.18 4.90
C GLU A 94 -8.11 -0.25 4.37
N PHE A 95 -7.30 -1.06 5.05
CA PHE A 95 -7.13 -2.47 4.66
C PHE A 95 -8.29 -3.31 5.17
N LEU A 96 -8.74 -3.05 6.41
CA LEU A 96 -9.83 -3.81 7.01
C LEU A 96 -11.20 -3.38 6.50
N TYR A 97 -11.41 -2.08 6.28
CA TYR A 97 -12.70 -1.49 5.96
C TYR A 97 -12.57 -0.62 4.71
N ASP A 98 -12.76 -1.25 3.55
CA ASP A 98 -12.82 -0.51 2.29
C ASP A 98 -14.10 0.34 2.18
N ASP A 99 -14.17 1.20 1.17
CA ASP A 99 -15.32 2.10 0.98
C ASP A 99 -16.65 1.34 0.81
N HIS A 100 -16.61 0.16 0.18
CA HIS A 100 -17.81 -0.68 0.02
C HIS A 100 -18.31 -1.17 1.38
N TYR A 101 -17.43 -1.69 2.21
CA TYR A 101 -17.77 -2.15 3.56
C TYR A 101 -18.25 -1.00 4.45
N LEU A 102 -17.62 0.17 4.36
CA LEU A 102 -18.08 1.34 5.10
C LEU A 102 -19.47 1.81 4.66
N ASN A 103 -19.76 1.78 3.36
CA ASN A 103 -21.09 2.11 2.85
C ASN A 103 -22.14 1.12 3.36
N ASP A 104 -21.83 -0.17 3.39
CA ASP A 104 -22.72 -1.19 3.98
C ASP A 104 -23.01 -0.92 5.47
N LEU A 105 -22.01 -0.48 6.24
CA LEU A 105 -22.22 -0.11 7.65
C LEU A 105 -23.09 1.14 7.80
N ILE A 106 -22.96 2.10 6.89
CA ILE A 106 -23.76 3.32 6.87
C ILE A 106 -25.21 3.00 6.52
N ASP A 107 -25.44 2.17 5.51
CA ASP A 107 -26.77 1.73 5.08
C ASP A 107 -27.48 0.93 6.18
N LYS A 108 -26.72 0.22 7.02
CA LYS A 108 -27.22 -0.50 8.21
C LYS A 108 -27.38 0.38 9.45
N GLU A 109 -27.13 1.70 9.34
CA GLU A 109 -27.14 2.67 10.44
C GLU A 109 -26.16 2.33 11.60
N LEU A 110 -25.16 1.50 11.34
CA LEU A 110 -24.12 1.11 12.30
C LEU A 110 -22.95 2.10 12.33
N PHE A 111 -22.88 2.97 11.33
CA PHE A 111 -21.81 3.96 11.16
C PHE A 111 -22.34 5.23 10.49
N SER A 112 -21.72 6.38 10.73
CA SER A 112 -22.08 7.64 10.05
C SER A 112 -20.83 8.40 9.64
N ARG A 113 -20.83 8.98 8.43
CA ARG A 113 -19.80 9.90 7.96
C ARG A 113 -19.95 11.33 8.51
N HIS A 114 -21.02 11.60 9.26
CA HIS A 114 -21.38 12.94 9.71
C HIS A 114 -21.59 13.02 11.21
N TYR A 115 -21.28 14.17 11.79
CA TYR A 115 -21.64 14.52 13.17
C TYR A 115 -22.48 15.79 13.21
N CYS A 116 -23.33 15.89 14.24
CA CYS A 116 -24.13 17.08 14.48
C CYS A 116 -23.28 18.12 15.23
N ALA A 117 -23.01 19.27 14.61
CA ALA A 117 -22.24 20.34 15.23
C ALA A 117 -23.02 21.04 16.37
N ASN A 118 -24.34 20.84 16.41
CA ASN A 118 -25.21 21.35 17.47
C ASN A 118 -26.40 20.38 17.65
N CYS A 119 -26.39 19.53 18.67
CA CYS A 119 -27.32 18.39 18.82
C CYS A 119 -28.80 18.76 18.54
N PHE A 120 -29.53 17.86 17.86
CA PHE A 120 -30.90 18.06 17.37
C PHE A 120 -31.09 19.16 16.30
N SER A 121 -30.00 19.75 15.78
CA SER A 121 -30.08 20.65 14.64
C SER A 121 -29.81 19.93 13.31
N LYS A 122 -30.14 20.59 12.21
CA LYS A 122 -29.73 20.17 10.84
C LYS A 122 -28.31 20.62 10.48
N ASN A 123 -27.57 21.20 11.42
CA ASN A 123 -26.18 21.62 11.21
C ASN A 123 -25.25 20.40 11.36
N ILE A 124 -25.18 19.61 10.31
CA ILE A 124 -24.33 18.42 10.21
C ILE A 124 -23.03 18.75 9.47
N LYS A 125 -21.92 18.14 9.91
CA LYS A 125 -20.59 18.28 9.32
C LYS A 125 -19.98 16.89 9.10
N LEU A 126 -19.05 16.79 8.15
CA LEU A 126 -18.30 15.56 7.91
C LEU A 126 -17.33 15.28 9.07
N LEU A 127 -17.20 14.01 9.44
CA LEU A 127 -16.11 13.52 10.28
C LEU A 127 -14.81 13.51 9.47
N THR A 128 -13.69 13.77 10.13
CA THR A 128 -12.36 13.57 9.56
C THR A 128 -12.01 12.09 9.65
N PHE A 129 -11.66 11.46 8.53
CA PHE A 129 -11.26 10.05 8.48
C PHE A 129 -9.75 9.96 8.37
N ILE A 130 -9.14 9.13 9.22
CA ILE A 130 -7.70 8.86 9.20
C ILE A 130 -7.48 7.35 9.10
N SER A 131 -6.73 6.93 8.09
CA SER A 131 -6.23 5.56 7.97
C SER A 131 -4.73 5.50 8.21
N HIS A 132 -4.33 4.46 8.92
CA HIS A 132 -2.94 4.14 9.21
C HIS A 132 -2.41 2.98 8.37
N SER A 133 -3.27 2.34 7.59
CA SER A 133 -2.94 1.17 6.77
C SER A 133 -3.13 1.46 5.29
N MET A 134 -2.41 0.69 4.48
CA MET A 134 -2.51 0.72 3.03
C MET A 134 -3.76 -0.05 2.57
N SER A 135 -4.60 0.53 1.72
CA SER A 135 -5.77 -0.16 1.16
C SER A 135 -5.38 -1.27 0.18
N SER A 136 -6.26 -2.27 0.00
CA SER A 136 -6.09 -3.34 -1.01
C SER A 136 -5.90 -2.81 -2.43
N GLU A 137 -6.63 -1.76 -2.81
CA GLU A 137 -6.49 -1.10 -4.11
C GLU A 137 -5.11 -0.44 -4.26
N ARG A 138 -4.62 0.24 -3.22
CA ARG A 138 -3.32 0.91 -3.26
C ARG A 138 -2.19 -0.11 -3.32
N ILE A 139 -2.32 -1.24 -2.61
CA ILE A 139 -1.40 -2.38 -2.70
C ILE A 139 -1.37 -2.94 -4.13
N HIS A 140 -2.54 -3.19 -4.72
CA HIS A 140 -2.66 -3.65 -6.10
C HIS A 140 -1.93 -2.70 -7.05
N PHE A 141 -2.23 -1.41 -6.95
CA PHE A 141 -1.61 -0.36 -7.75
C PHE A 141 -0.08 -0.35 -7.61
N ILE A 142 0.43 -0.43 -6.37
CA ILE A 142 1.88 -0.43 -6.10
C ILE A 142 2.58 -1.58 -6.82
N PHE A 143 2.08 -2.81 -6.69
CA PHE A 143 2.78 -3.99 -7.20
C PHE A 143 2.49 -4.33 -8.66
N ARG A 144 1.37 -3.82 -9.23
CA ARG A 144 0.98 -4.09 -10.62
C ARG A 144 1.31 -2.96 -11.57
N CYS A 145 1.30 -1.71 -11.09
CA CYS A 145 1.35 -0.53 -11.95
C CYS A 145 2.57 0.34 -11.64
N LEU A 146 2.81 0.61 -10.37
CA LEU A 146 3.87 1.50 -9.92
C LEU A 146 5.24 0.83 -10.08
N LEU A 147 5.48 -0.27 -9.38
CA LEU A 147 6.75 -0.99 -9.37
C LEU A 147 6.93 -1.89 -10.60
N PRO A 148 8.18 -2.12 -11.06
CA PRO A 148 8.46 -3.19 -12.01
C PRO A 148 8.26 -4.57 -11.37
N PRO A 149 8.06 -5.65 -12.17
CA PRO A 149 7.97 -7.00 -11.64
C PRO A 149 9.16 -7.36 -10.74
N ILE A 150 8.85 -7.86 -9.55
CA ILE A 150 9.84 -8.17 -8.51
C ILE A 150 9.96 -9.70 -8.39
N THR A 151 11.11 -10.23 -8.81
CA THR A 151 11.39 -11.68 -8.82
C THR A 151 12.65 -12.05 -8.04
N SER A 152 13.38 -11.07 -7.52
CA SER A 152 14.61 -11.25 -6.76
C SER A 152 14.80 -10.08 -5.78
N GLY A 153 15.84 -10.17 -4.95
CA GLY A 153 16.16 -9.13 -3.97
C GLY A 153 15.28 -9.19 -2.73
N SER A 154 14.98 -8.02 -2.18
CA SER A 154 14.26 -7.85 -0.92
C SER A 154 13.29 -6.66 -0.93
N ILE A 155 12.14 -6.85 -0.29
CA ILE A 155 11.17 -5.80 0.02
C ILE A 155 11.14 -5.62 1.54
N LEU A 156 11.35 -4.39 1.99
CA LEU A 156 11.26 -4.00 3.40
C LEU A 156 10.07 -3.08 3.61
N ASP A 157 9.15 -3.45 4.50
CA ASP A 157 8.02 -2.63 4.94
C ASP A 157 8.31 -2.10 6.34
N ILE A 158 8.47 -0.77 6.46
CA ILE A 158 8.80 -0.11 7.73
C ILE A 158 7.49 0.37 8.38
N GLY A 159 7.25 -0.06 9.63
CA GLY A 159 5.97 0.22 10.30
C GLY A 159 4.84 -0.64 9.75
N SER A 160 5.10 -1.94 9.62
CA SER A 160 4.21 -2.86 8.88
C SER A 160 2.81 -3.03 9.48
N ARG A 161 2.56 -2.61 10.73
CA ARG A 161 1.25 -2.57 11.38
C ARG A 161 0.49 -3.90 11.28
N LEU A 162 -0.59 -4.00 10.50
CA LEU A 162 -1.36 -5.25 10.34
C LEU A 162 -0.80 -6.19 9.26
N GLY A 163 0.28 -5.79 8.59
CA GLY A 163 0.96 -6.52 7.52
C GLY A 163 0.38 -6.38 6.09
N PRO A 164 -0.52 -5.44 5.74
CA PRO A 164 -1.17 -5.46 4.42
C PRO A 164 -0.19 -5.40 3.25
N VAL A 165 0.86 -4.58 3.35
CA VAL A 165 1.92 -4.48 2.34
C VAL A 165 2.67 -5.82 2.20
N LEU A 166 2.94 -6.51 3.31
CA LEU A 166 3.61 -7.81 3.30
C LEU A 166 2.78 -8.87 2.57
N TYR A 167 1.48 -8.93 2.88
CA TYR A 167 0.56 -9.88 2.24
C TYR A 167 0.41 -9.55 0.75
N GLY A 168 0.30 -8.27 0.42
CA GLY A 168 0.28 -7.78 -0.96
C GLY A 168 1.53 -8.17 -1.75
N ALA A 169 2.71 -7.91 -1.18
CA ALA A 169 3.99 -8.28 -1.79
C ALA A 169 4.06 -9.79 -2.05
N TYR A 170 3.55 -10.60 -1.13
CA TYR A 170 3.49 -12.05 -1.30
C TYR A 170 2.58 -12.45 -2.45
N MET A 171 1.37 -11.88 -2.52
CA MET A 171 0.39 -12.25 -3.54
C MET A 171 0.76 -11.76 -4.94
N TYR A 172 1.38 -10.58 -5.06
CA TYR A 172 1.64 -9.95 -6.35
C TYR A 172 3.05 -10.15 -6.90
N THR A 173 3.97 -10.70 -6.10
CA THR A 173 5.38 -10.84 -6.49
C THR A 173 5.92 -12.24 -6.20
N THR A 174 7.02 -12.59 -6.86
CA THR A 174 7.82 -13.78 -6.53
C THR A 174 9.07 -13.42 -5.74
N CYS A 175 9.09 -12.22 -5.12
CA CYS A 175 10.20 -11.77 -4.30
C CYS A 175 10.47 -12.79 -3.19
N PRO A 176 11.72 -13.28 -3.06
CA PRO A 176 12.05 -14.33 -2.09
C PRO A 176 12.15 -13.82 -0.65
N ASN A 177 12.41 -12.52 -0.45
CA ASN A 177 12.62 -11.93 0.88
C ASN A 177 11.68 -10.75 1.08
N ILE A 178 10.61 -10.94 1.85
CA ILE A 178 9.64 -9.90 2.20
C ILE A 178 9.75 -9.70 3.71
N ILE A 179 10.10 -8.49 4.15
CA ILE A 179 10.48 -8.26 5.55
C ILE A 179 9.67 -7.08 6.08
N GLY A 180 8.92 -7.29 7.15
CA GLY A 180 8.25 -6.24 7.90
C GLY A 180 9.01 -5.90 9.17
N VAL A 181 9.15 -4.63 9.48
CA VAL A 181 9.60 -4.16 10.80
C VAL A 181 8.43 -3.46 11.47
N GLU A 182 8.09 -3.86 12.69
CA GLU A 182 7.01 -3.28 13.48
C GLU A 182 7.45 -3.21 14.94
N ILE A 183 7.16 -2.09 15.61
CA ILE A 183 7.60 -1.85 16.98
C ILE A 183 6.59 -2.40 18.01
N ASN A 184 5.31 -2.44 17.65
CA ASN A 184 4.25 -2.96 18.51
C ASN A 184 4.18 -4.49 18.45
N SER A 185 4.44 -5.15 19.58
CA SER A 185 4.47 -6.60 19.65
C SER A 185 3.12 -7.27 19.40
N GLU A 186 2.00 -6.64 19.77
CA GLU A 186 0.67 -7.21 19.53
C GLU A 186 0.34 -7.24 18.03
N PHE A 187 0.79 -6.24 17.28
CA PHE A 187 0.72 -6.28 15.82
C PHE A 187 1.59 -7.38 15.23
N CYS A 188 2.83 -7.54 15.71
CA CYS A 188 3.67 -8.66 15.29
C CYS A 188 3.01 -10.01 15.58
N ASP A 189 2.33 -10.16 16.72
CA ASP A 189 1.60 -11.38 17.07
C ASP A 189 0.41 -11.64 16.14
N ILE A 190 -0.35 -10.59 15.77
CA ILE A 190 -1.44 -10.69 14.79
C ILE A 190 -0.87 -11.12 13.43
N GLN A 191 0.19 -10.45 12.95
CA GLN A 191 0.85 -10.80 11.69
C GLN A 191 1.31 -12.26 11.72
N ALA A 192 1.97 -12.71 12.80
CA ALA A 192 2.43 -14.08 12.93
C ALA A 192 1.29 -15.12 12.84
N LYS A 193 0.10 -14.83 13.39
CA LYS A 193 -1.08 -15.69 13.26
C LYS A 193 -1.54 -15.77 11.80
N ILE A 194 -1.58 -14.65 11.09
CA ILE A 194 -1.96 -14.60 9.67
C ILE A 194 -0.94 -15.35 8.81
N LEU A 195 0.36 -15.09 8.99
CA LEU A 195 1.43 -15.79 8.27
C LEU A 195 1.32 -17.30 8.41
N LYS A 196 1.09 -17.79 9.63
CA LYS A 196 0.88 -19.22 9.89
C LYS A 196 -0.39 -19.77 9.26
N LYS A 197 -1.49 -19.03 9.30
CA LYS A 197 -2.78 -19.46 8.73
C LYS A 197 -2.69 -19.60 7.20
N TYR A 198 -2.06 -18.64 6.54
CA TYR A 198 -1.95 -18.58 5.08
C TYR A 198 -0.67 -19.22 4.52
N LYS A 199 0.24 -19.66 5.39
CA LYS A 199 1.55 -20.26 5.06
C LYS A 199 2.43 -19.34 4.23
N PHE A 200 2.52 -18.08 4.64
CA PHE A 200 3.35 -17.06 3.98
C PHE A 200 4.75 -16.94 4.61
N ASP A 201 5.05 -17.76 5.63
CA ASP A 201 6.31 -17.78 6.37
C ASP A 201 7.51 -18.32 5.58
N ASP A 202 7.28 -18.84 4.37
CA ASP A 202 8.35 -19.24 3.44
C ASP A 202 9.08 -18.03 2.82
N ARG A 203 8.42 -16.86 2.74
CA ARG A 203 9.00 -15.62 2.17
C ARG A 203 8.84 -14.38 3.04
N ILE A 204 7.81 -14.34 3.89
CA ILE A 204 7.59 -13.20 4.79
C ILE A 204 8.27 -13.43 6.14
N LYS A 205 9.03 -12.44 6.60
CA LYS A 205 9.57 -12.35 7.95
C LYS A 205 9.11 -11.06 8.62
N VAL A 206 8.68 -11.14 9.88
CA VAL A 206 8.32 -9.98 10.71
C VAL A 206 9.34 -9.83 11.82
N ILE A 207 9.89 -8.63 11.97
CA ILE A 207 10.85 -8.26 13.00
C ILE A 207 10.13 -7.31 13.97
N CYS A 208 9.94 -7.75 15.21
CA CYS A 208 9.39 -6.93 16.28
C CYS A 208 10.51 -6.08 16.90
N ASN A 209 10.79 -4.91 16.31
CA ASN A 209 11.81 -3.98 16.79
C ASN A 209 11.57 -2.56 16.25
N ASN A 210 12.27 -1.58 16.81
CA ASN A 210 12.39 -0.27 16.21
C ASN A 210 13.31 -0.36 14.97
N VAL A 211 12.86 0.15 13.83
CA VAL A 211 13.63 0.15 12.57
C VAL A 211 14.99 0.84 12.69
N CYS A 212 15.14 1.84 13.57
CA CYS A 212 16.41 2.51 13.83
C CYS A 212 17.46 1.59 14.48
N ASN A 213 17.05 0.44 15.01
CA ASN A 213 17.96 -0.60 15.48
C ASN A 213 18.32 -1.63 14.38
N GLU A 214 17.63 -1.60 13.24
CA GLU A 214 17.75 -2.56 12.14
C GLU A 214 18.43 -1.93 10.90
N LEU A 215 19.44 -1.07 11.11
CA LEU A 215 20.06 -0.28 10.04
C LEU A 215 20.80 -1.13 9.00
N GLU A 216 21.32 -2.31 9.39
CA GLU A 216 21.93 -3.24 8.44
C GLU A 216 20.90 -3.76 7.42
N LEU A 217 19.69 -4.09 7.89
CA LEU A 217 18.57 -4.47 7.05
C LEU A 217 18.17 -3.31 6.11
N VAL A 218 18.05 -2.10 6.64
CA VAL A 218 17.78 -0.90 5.84
C VAL A 218 18.84 -0.68 4.76
N SER A 219 20.12 -0.91 5.09
CA SER A 219 21.24 -0.71 4.17
C SER A 219 21.34 -1.74 3.04
N THR A 220 20.68 -2.89 3.20
CA THR A 220 20.74 -3.99 2.24
C THR A 220 19.46 -4.13 1.41
N ALA A 221 18.34 -3.56 1.86
CA ALA A 221 17.06 -3.59 1.17
C ALA A 221 17.13 -3.05 -0.28
N ASP A 222 16.40 -3.67 -1.20
CA ASP A 222 16.31 -3.23 -2.60
C ASP A 222 15.10 -2.34 -2.84
N ILE A 223 14.01 -2.62 -2.13
CA ILE A 223 12.77 -1.85 -2.13
C ILE A 223 12.36 -1.61 -0.69
N ILE A 224 12.05 -0.36 -0.35
CA ILE A 224 11.55 0.04 0.97
C ILE A 224 10.20 0.71 0.81
N VAL A 225 9.18 0.18 1.49
CA VAL A 225 7.85 0.78 1.58
C VAL A 225 7.73 1.54 2.90
N LEU A 226 7.30 2.79 2.80
CA LEU A 226 7.09 3.71 3.91
C LEU A 226 5.66 4.26 3.80
N ASN A 227 4.71 3.59 4.46
CA ASN A 227 3.30 4.01 4.52
C ASN A 227 2.98 4.71 5.84
N ASN A 228 2.75 6.02 5.80
CA ASN A 228 2.45 6.90 6.93
C ASN A 228 3.39 6.67 8.11
N VAL A 229 4.68 6.45 7.81
CA VAL A 229 5.67 6.11 8.83
C VAL A 229 6.01 7.36 9.63
N PHE A 230 6.09 7.20 10.96
CA PHE A 230 6.38 8.22 11.97
C PHE A 230 5.24 9.21 12.26
N GLU A 231 4.49 9.66 11.25
CA GLU A 231 3.31 10.49 11.48
C GLU A 231 2.31 9.71 12.35
N PHE A 232 1.79 10.32 13.41
CA PHE A 232 0.97 9.70 14.46
C PHE A 232 1.65 8.75 15.46
N PHE A 233 2.85 8.22 15.20
CA PHE A 233 3.42 7.16 16.05
C PHE A 233 4.64 7.60 16.86
N THR A 234 5.22 8.75 16.54
CA THR A 234 6.37 9.29 17.26
C THR A 234 6.27 10.81 17.38
N ASP A 235 6.99 11.39 18.33
CA ASP A 235 7.11 12.84 18.43
C ASP A 235 7.94 13.43 17.28
N TYR A 236 7.77 14.74 17.05
CA TYR A 236 8.35 15.46 15.92
C TYR A 236 9.88 15.35 15.83
N GLU A 237 10.60 15.45 16.94
CA GLU A 237 12.07 15.40 16.96
C GLU A 237 12.58 13.98 16.67
N THR A 238 11.92 12.98 17.25
CA THR A 238 12.22 11.57 16.98
C THR A 238 11.93 11.20 15.52
N ALA A 239 10.85 11.73 14.92
CA ALA A 239 10.55 11.51 13.50
C ALA A 239 11.68 12.05 12.61
N ILE A 240 12.14 13.28 12.87
CA ILE A 240 13.25 13.90 12.12
C ILE A 240 14.52 13.06 12.25
N THR A 241 14.86 12.66 13.47
CA THR A 241 16.04 11.84 13.75
C THR A 241 15.97 10.50 13.02
N SER A 242 14.79 9.87 13.03
CA SER A 242 14.55 8.60 12.35
C SER A 242 14.70 8.74 10.82
N TRP A 243 14.16 9.81 10.22
CA TRP A 243 14.35 10.10 8.81
C TRP A 243 15.82 10.33 8.44
N HIS A 244 16.59 11.04 9.27
CA HIS A 244 18.02 11.22 9.05
C HIS A 244 18.76 9.88 9.10
N LEU A 245 18.48 9.04 10.09
CA LEU A 245 19.10 7.72 10.20
C LEU A 245 18.77 6.81 9.01
N LEU A 246 17.49 6.81 8.57
CA LEU A 246 17.10 6.07 7.38
C LEU A 246 17.84 6.59 6.16
N ALA A 247 17.80 7.90 5.89
CA ALA A 247 18.45 8.48 4.73
C ALA A 247 19.97 8.22 4.70
N GLN A 248 20.62 8.18 5.86
CA GLN A 248 22.04 7.83 6.02
C GLN A 248 22.38 6.39 5.66
N ASN A 249 21.45 5.45 5.89
CA ASN A 249 21.72 4.03 5.75
C ASN A 249 21.17 3.44 4.45
N ILE A 250 20.15 4.05 3.83
CA ILE A 250 19.59 3.55 2.57
C ILE A 250 20.62 3.71 1.44
N LYS A 251 20.89 2.58 0.74
CA LYS A 251 21.89 2.53 -0.34
C LYS A 251 21.40 3.22 -1.64
N PRO A 252 22.31 3.82 -2.42
CA PRO A 252 22.01 4.18 -3.80
C PRO A 252 21.52 2.97 -4.61
N GLY A 253 20.52 3.19 -5.45
CA GLY A 253 19.83 2.16 -6.22
C GLY A 253 18.59 1.58 -5.54
N CYS A 254 18.41 1.78 -4.23
CA CYS A 254 17.19 1.38 -3.53
C CYS A 254 15.98 2.14 -4.09
N ILE A 255 14.86 1.44 -4.25
CA ILE A 255 13.57 2.05 -4.60
C ILE A 255 12.82 2.33 -3.30
N LEU A 256 12.32 3.55 -3.14
CA LEU A 256 11.44 3.93 -2.05
C LEU A 256 10.02 4.03 -2.58
N VAL A 257 9.05 3.44 -1.90
CA VAL A 257 7.61 3.65 -2.14
C VAL A 257 7.07 4.36 -0.91
N THR A 258 6.59 5.58 -1.08
CA THR A 258 6.14 6.40 0.04
C THR A 258 4.68 6.79 -0.11
N THR A 259 3.98 6.80 1.02
CA THR A 259 2.65 7.39 1.18
C THR A 259 2.70 8.11 2.53
N PRO A 260 2.52 9.45 2.62
CA PRO A 260 2.38 10.38 1.51
C PRO A 260 3.69 10.53 0.70
N HIS A 261 3.72 11.49 -0.23
CA HIS A 261 4.95 11.76 -1.00
C HIS A 261 6.04 12.31 -0.06
N LEU A 262 7.31 12.12 -0.44
CA LEU A 262 8.44 12.69 0.31
C LEU A 262 8.38 14.22 0.39
N GLU A 263 7.79 14.87 -0.62
CA GLU A 263 7.57 16.32 -0.63
C GLU A 263 6.68 16.74 0.55
N ASP A 264 5.49 16.13 0.68
CA ASP A 264 4.56 16.43 1.77
C ASP A 264 5.15 16.05 3.13
N THR A 265 5.82 14.88 3.18
CA THR A 265 6.47 14.37 4.39
C THR A 265 7.55 15.32 4.90
N PHE A 266 8.42 15.81 4.02
CA PHE A 266 9.57 16.64 4.39
C PHE A 266 9.23 18.13 4.48
N GLU A 267 8.16 18.60 3.84
CA GLU A 267 7.57 19.91 4.15
C GLU A 267 7.08 19.95 5.60
N HIS A 268 6.49 18.84 6.07
CA HIS A 268 6.04 18.70 7.46
C HIS A 268 7.21 18.53 8.45
N PHE A 269 8.09 17.55 8.26
CA PHE A 269 9.17 17.24 9.20
C PHE A 269 10.42 18.12 9.06
N LYS A 270 10.48 19.06 8.10
CA LYS A 270 11.59 20.02 7.92
C LYS A 270 12.98 19.42 8.13
N VAL A 271 13.26 18.33 7.41
CA VAL A 271 14.57 17.68 7.46
C VAL A 271 15.67 18.63 6.99
N GLU A 272 16.85 18.55 7.60
CA GLU A 272 17.95 19.51 7.36
C GLU A 272 18.79 19.20 6.11
N PHE A 273 18.47 18.12 5.39
CA PHE A 273 19.20 17.70 4.18
C PHE A 273 18.39 17.95 2.91
N ASN A 274 19.08 18.22 1.79
CA ASN A 274 18.43 18.37 0.50
C ASN A 274 18.02 17.00 -0.09
N TRP A 275 16.86 16.52 0.33
CA TRP A 275 16.30 15.25 -0.12
C TRP A 275 16.07 15.19 -1.65
N ARG A 276 15.92 16.33 -2.34
CA ARG A 276 15.76 16.34 -3.81
C ARG A 276 17.04 15.98 -4.55
N GLU A 277 18.19 16.09 -3.90
CA GLU A 277 19.44 15.56 -4.44
C GLU A 277 19.67 14.09 -4.07
N TRP A 278 18.95 13.58 -3.07
CA TRP A 278 19.07 12.22 -2.58
C TRP A 278 18.37 11.21 -3.48
N VAL A 279 17.20 11.60 -3.99
CA VAL A 279 16.31 10.72 -4.76
C VAL A 279 15.89 11.34 -6.09
N GLU A 280 15.60 10.48 -7.07
CA GLU A 280 14.89 10.86 -8.29
C GLU A 280 13.48 10.24 -8.30
N VAL A 281 12.49 10.97 -8.79
CA VAL A 281 11.13 10.45 -8.97
C VAL A 281 11.12 9.48 -10.16
N LEU A 282 10.61 8.28 -9.95
CA LEU A 282 10.44 7.30 -11.02
C LEU A 282 9.06 7.43 -11.68
N LYS A 283 8.97 7.11 -12.97
CA LYS A 283 7.67 6.95 -13.65
C LYS A 283 7.07 5.58 -13.29
N PRO A 284 5.74 5.45 -13.24
CA PRO A 284 5.11 4.14 -13.08
C PRO A 284 5.61 3.15 -14.14
N HIS A 285 5.82 1.89 -13.76
CA HIS A 285 6.33 0.86 -14.65
C HIS A 285 5.34 0.53 -15.77
N GLN A 286 4.10 0.25 -15.38
CA GLN A 286 2.99 0.04 -16.31
C GLN A 286 2.04 1.23 -16.21
N LEU A 287 2.16 2.13 -17.18
CA LEU A 287 1.03 2.93 -17.64
C LEU A 287 0.19 1.99 -18.50
N SER A 288 -0.53 1.06 -17.86
CA SER A 288 -1.48 0.23 -18.59
C SER A 288 -2.41 1.16 -19.39
N SER A 289 -2.69 0.81 -20.65
CA SER A 289 -3.73 1.49 -21.43
C SER A 289 -5.13 1.30 -20.85
N ASP A 290 -5.24 0.45 -19.82
CA ASP A 290 -6.44 -0.14 -19.27
C ASP A 290 -6.69 0.32 -17.82
N ILE A 291 -5.76 1.06 -17.21
CA ILE A 291 -6.05 1.81 -15.97
C ILE A 291 -6.70 3.11 -16.40
N ASP A 292 -7.89 3.38 -15.88
CA ASP A 292 -8.54 4.68 -16.08
C ASP A 292 -7.56 5.79 -15.67
N LYS A 293 -7.41 6.82 -16.51
CA LYS A 293 -6.55 7.96 -16.19
C LYS A 293 -6.96 8.60 -14.87
N GLU A 294 -8.25 8.63 -14.55
CA GLU A 294 -8.74 9.16 -13.28
C GLU A 294 -8.28 8.30 -12.10
N ASP A 295 -8.35 6.98 -12.21
CA ASP A 295 -7.88 6.05 -11.17
C ASP A 295 -6.36 6.10 -11.00
N LEU A 296 -5.62 6.19 -12.10
CA LEU A 296 -4.17 6.38 -12.09
C LEU A 296 -3.81 7.69 -11.39
N GLU A 297 -4.48 8.78 -11.74
CA GLU A 297 -4.27 10.10 -11.11
C GLU A 297 -4.63 10.06 -9.61
N ASN A 298 -5.75 9.43 -9.25
CA ASN A 298 -6.18 9.30 -7.86
C ASN A 298 -5.19 8.50 -7.00
N ASN A 299 -4.66 7.40 -7.52
CA ASN A 299 -3.63 6.65 -6.83
C ASN A 299 -2.32 7.46 -6.71
N LEU A 300 -1.88 8.07 -7.81
CA LEU A 300 -0.63 8.85 -7.85
C LEU A 300 -0.67 10.14 -7.01
N LYS A 301 -1.85 10.63 -6.61
CA LYS A 301 -1.98 11.74 -5.64
C LYS A 301 -1.38 11.37 -4.29
N ASN A 302 -1.46 10.11 -3.87
CA ASN A 302 -1.13 9.71 -2.51
C ASN A 302 0.14 8.85 -2.41
N VAL A 303 0.39 7.99 -3.41
CA VAL A 303 1.59 7.15 -3.45
C VAL A 303 2.58 7.61 -4.52
N ARG A 304 3.86 7.57 -4.19
CA ARG A 304 4.94 7.83 -5.15
C ARG A 304 6.12 6.89 -4.90
N HIS A 305 6.84 6.57 -5.97
CA HIS A 305 8.09 5.86 -5.87
C HIS A 305 9.29 6.67 -6.36
N TYR A 306 10.43 6.39 -5.76
CA TYR A 306 11.66 7.12 -5.95
C TYR A 306 12.81 6.14 -6.06
N LYS A 307 13.89 6.53 -6.74
CA LYS A 307 15.16 5.82 -6.68
C LYS A 307 16.17 6.66 -5.93
N VAL A 308 16.85 6.06 -4.98
CA VAL A 308 17.98 6.71 -4.29
C VAL A 308 19.15 6.80 -5.26
N ILE A 309 19.64 8.01 -5.53
CA ILE A 309 20.68 8.28 -6.52
C ILE A 309 22.02 8.67 -5.91
N LYS A 310 22.03 9.16 -4.67
CA LYS A 310 23.24 9.59 -3.97
C LYS A 310 23.30 9.02 -2.56
N ARG A 311 24.51 8.93 -1.99
CA ARG A 311 24.68 8.67 -0.56
C ARG A 311 24.37 9.94 0.24
N PHE A 312 23.96 9.77 1.50
CA PHE A 312 23.61 10.90 2.37
C PHE A 312 24.75 11.91 2.58
N ASN A 313 26.00 11.46 2.59
CA ASN A 313 27.16 12.36 2.74
C ASN A 313 27.44 13.20 1.48
N GLU A 314 26.75 12.95 0.37
CA GLU A 314 26.91 13.63 -0.92
C GLU A 314 25.82 14.68 -1.17
N ILE A 315 24.82 14.76 -0.29
CA ILE A 315 23.73 15.74 -0.32
C ILE A 315 23.99 16.81 0.75
N LYS A 316 23.93 18.08 0.37
CA LYS A 316 24.12 19.23 1.27
C LYS A 316 22.81 19.89 1.60
#